data_AF-X1L2X7-F1
#
_entry.id   AF-X1L2X7-F1
#
_cell.length_a   1.000
_cell.length_b   1.000
_cell.length_c   1.000
_cell.angle_alpha   90.00
_cell.angle_beta   90.00
_cell.angle_gamma   90.00
#
_symmetry.space_group_name_H-M   'P 1'
#
loop_
_entity.id
_entity.type
_entity.pdbx_description
1 polymer ?
#
loop_
_entity_poly.entity_id
_entity_poly.type
_entity_poly.pdbx_seq_one_letter_code
_entity_poly.pdbx_strand_id
1 'polypeptide(L)'
;LFFVVVDNIEILSETIGIELEVQSQEENVGPFRADILCLDTANNHFVLIENQLEKTDHTHLGQLMTYAAGLDAVTIIWIAQKFTEEHRAALDWLNGITDDTINFFGVVIELYRIGDSVPAPKFNLVS
;
A
#
# COMPACT_ATOMS: atom_id res chain seq x y z
N LEU A 1 6.93 -8.75 -12.66
CA LEU A 1 5.72 -8.00 -13.04
C LEU A 1 5.36 -7.16 -11.81
N PHE A 2 6.07 -6.06 -11.59
CA PHE A 2 5.82 -5.13 -10.47
C PHE A 2 4.85 -4.07 -10.98
N PHE A 3 3.67 -3.90 -10.37
CA PHE A 3 2.63 -3.04 -10.94
C PHE A 3 2.54 -1.65 -10.31
N VAL A 4 3.05 -1.45 -9.09
CA VAL A 4 3.37 -0.09 -8.65
C VAL A 4 4.83 0.17 -8.98
N VAL A 5 5.01 0.61 -10.21
CA VAL A 5 6.17 1.42 -10.58
C VAL A 5 5.81 2.84 -10.14
N VAL A 6 6.78 3.62 -9.69
CA VAL A 6 6.61 5.03 -9.25
C VAL A 6 5.70 5.84 -10.17
N ASP A 7 5.70 5.54 -11.47
CA ASP A 7 4.84 6.13 -12.50
C ASP A 7 3.33 6.07 -12.21
N ASN A 8 2.87 5.16 -11.33
CA ASN A 8 1.45 4.98 -11.00
C ASN A 8 1.07 5.54 -9.62
N ILE A 9 2.00 6.18 -8.90
CA ILE A 9 1.76 6.67 -7.53
C ILE A 9 0.69 7.76 -7.48
N GLU A 10 0.59 8.58 -8.53
CA GLU A 10 -0.40 9.65 -8.63
C GLU A 10 -1.83 9.09 -8.65
N ILE A 11 -2.06 8.00 -9.39
CA ILE A 11 -3.38 7.32 -9.45
C ILE A 11 -3.73 6.73 -8.09
N LEU A 12 -2.75 6.16 -7.38
CA LEU A 12 -2.95 5.62 -6.03
C LEU A 12 -3.26 6.74 -5.04
N SER A 13 -2.50 7.83 -5.07
CA SER A 13 -2.69 9.06 -4.29
C SER A 13 -4.12 9.60 -4.43
N GLU A 14 -4.61 9.74 -5.66
CA GLU A 14 -6.00 10.14 -5.94
C GLU A 14 -7.03 9.14 -5.38
N THR A 15 -6.73 7.84 -5.48
CA THR A 15 -7.66 6.77 -5.04
C THR A 15 -7.84 6.76 -3.52
N ILE A 16 -6.77 6.97 -2.76
CA ILE A 16 -6.79 6.93 -1.29
C ILE A 16 -7.01 8.31 -0.66
N GLY A 17 -6.87 9.38 -1.43
CA GLY A 17 -7.02 10.76 -0.97
C GLY A 17 -5.86 11.29 -0.13
N ILE A 18 -4.63 10.83 -0.38
CA ILE A 18 -3.40 11.23 0.31
C ILE A 18 -2.37 11.68 -0.72
N GLU A 19 -1.74 12.84 -0.50
CA GLU A 19 -0.69 13.34 -1.39
C GLU A 19 0.64 12.60 -1.15
N LEU A 20 0.95 11.62 -2.00
CA LEU A 20 2.13 10.78 -1.86
C LEU A 20 3.34 11.31 -2.64
N GLU A 21 4.46 11.52 -1.96
CA GLU A 21 5.78 11.75 -2.55
C GLU A 21 6.70 10.54 -2.32
N VAL A 22 7.10 9.85 -3.40
CA VAL A 22 8.00 8.69 -3.29
C VAL A 22 9.38 9.12 -2.79
N GLN A 23 9.82 8.52 -1.69
CA GLN A 23 11.15 8.72 -1.12
C GLN A 23 12.15 7.68 -1.62
N SER A 24 11.73 6.42 -1.65
CA SER A 24 12.56 5.30 -2.09
C SER A 24 11.74 4.09 -2.52
N GLN A 25 12.40 3.22 -3.28
CA GLN A 25 11.94 1.87 -3.60
C GLN A 25 12.91 0.88 -2.97
N GLU A 26 12.42 -0.29 -2.56
CA GLU A 26 13.25 -1.34 -1.94
C GLU A 26 13.98 -0.83 -0.68
N GLU A 27 13.26 -0.05 0.14
CA GLU A 27 13.81 0.61 1.33
C GLU A 27 14.20 -0.42 2.38
N ASN A 28 15.37 -0.25 3.01
CA ASN A 28 15.86 -1.28 3.92
C ASN A 28 15.11 -1.23 5.26
N VAL A 29 14.62 -2.39 5.67
CA VAL A 29 14.08 -2.62 7.03
C VAL A 29 14.91 -3.73 7.67
N GLY A 30 16.05 -3.35 8.26
CA GLY A 30 17.03 -4.31 8.75
C GLY A 30 17.52 -5.23 7.61
N PRO A 31 17.32 -6.56 7.67
CA PRO A 31 17.69 -7.48 6.58
C PRO A 31 16.62 -7.58 5.47
N PHE A 32 15.47 -6.93 5.64
CA PHE A 32 14.34 -6.97 4.70
C PHE A 32 14.27 -5.69 3.86
N ARG A 33 13.37 -5.69 2.88
CA ARG A 33 13.12 -4.54 2.01
C ARG A 33 11.63 -4.31 1.88
N ALA A 34 11.22 -3.06 2.12
CA ALA A 34 9.88 -2.60 1.82
C ALA A 34 9.81 -2.16 0.36
N ASP A 35 8.71 -2.45 -0.33
CA ASP A 35 8.58 -2.19 -1.76
C ASP A 35 8.73 -0.68 -2.07
N ILE A 36 7.96 0.17 -1.41
CA ILE A 36 8.00 1.63 -1.61
C ILE A 36 7.78 2.35 -0.28
N LEU A 37 8.62 3.34 -0.02
CA LEU A 37 8.42 4.32 1.04
C LEU A 37 8.04 5.67 0.42
N CYS A 38 6.94 6.24 0.88
CA CYS A 38 6.48 7.57 0.52
C CYS A 38 6.42 8.49 1.74
N LEU A 39 6.33 9.79 1.48
CA LEU A 39 5.97 10.82 2.44
C LEU A 39 4.57 11.32 2.07
N ASP A 40 3.68 11.45 3.05
CA ASP A 40 2.47 12.25 2.93
C ASP A 40 2.84 13.73 3.08
N THR A 41 2.72 14.50 2.00
CA THR A 41 3.15 15.90 1.98
C THR A 41 2.25 16.83 2.81
N ALA A 42 1.06 16.38 3.21
CA ALA A 42 0.15 17.18 4.02
C ALA A 42 0.55 17.22 5.50
N ASN A 43 1.17 16.16 6.01
CA ASN A 43 1.52 16.01 7.44
C ASN A 43 2.99 15.60 7.70
N ASN A 44 3.77 15.31 6.66
CA ASN A 44 5.15 14.79 6.72
C ASN A 44 5.28 13.44 7.42
N HIS A 45 4.25 12.60 7.37
CA HIS A 45 4.33 11.23 7.87
C HIS A 45 4.78 10.26 6.79
N PHE A 46 5.51 9.22 7.20
CA PHE A 46 5.89 8.15 6.29
C PHE A 46 4.71 7.22 5.98
N VAL A 47 4.65 6.82 4.71
CA VAL A 47 3.67 5.90 4.15
C VAL A 47 4.40 4.69 3.59
N LEU A 48 4.13 3.52 4.14
CA LEU A 48 4.60 2.23 3.65
C LEU A 48 3.65 1.71 2.58
N ILE A 49 4.17 1.26 1.44
CA ILE A 49 3.39 0.57 0.40
C ILE A 49 4.01 -0.80 0.14
N GLU A 50 3.19 -1.85 0.22
CA GLU A 50 3.59 -3.24 -0.06
C GLU A 50 2.68 -3.84 -1.14
N ASN A 51 3.28 -4.44 -2.17
CA ASN A 51 2.56 -5.09 -3.26
C ASN A 51 2.58 -6.61 -3.12
N GLN A 52 1.42 -7.22 -3.28
CA GLN A 52 1.27 -8.66 -3.36
C GLN A 52 0.56 -9.04 -4.65
N LEU A 53 1.27 -9.69 -5.57
CA LEU A 53 0.70 -10.07 -6.88
C LEU A 53 -0.41 -11.13 -6.79
N GLU A 54 -0.53 -11.79 -5.66
CA GLU A 54 -1.47 -12.89 -5.45
C GLU A 54 -2.55 -12.49 -4.45
N LYS A 55 -3.34 -13.48 -4.03
CA LYS A 55 -4.24 -13.34 -2.88
C LYS A 55 -3.44 -13.04 -1.62
N THR A 56 -3.88 -12.07 -0.83
CA THR A 56 -3.32 -11.71 0.49
C THR A 56 -3.05 -12.93 1.39
N ASP A 57 -1.95 -12.89 2.14
CA ASP A 57 -1.57 -13.92 3.12
C ASP A 57 -1.04 -13.32 4.44
N HIS A 58 -0.86 -14.18 5.44
CA HIS A 58 -0.37 -13.77 6.77
C HIS A 58 1.10 -13.33 6.78
N THR A 59 1.91 -13.77 5.82
CA THR A 59 3.31 -13.36 5.72
C THR A 59 3.38 -11.87 5.43
N HIS A 60 2.63 -11.42 4.43
CA HIS A 60 2.60 -10.01 4.05
C HIS A 60 1.94 -9.17 5.14
N LEU A 61 0.86 -9.63 5.77
CA LEU A 61 0.30 -8.93 6.95
C LEU A 61 1.35 -8.73 8.06
N GLY A 62 2.18 -9.74 8.32
CA GLY A 62 3.29 -9.61 9.27
C GLY A 62 4.37 -8.64 8.82
N GLN A 63 4.67 -8.61 7.51
CA GLN A 63 5.58 -7.62 6.91
C GLN A 63 5.07 -6.20 7.10
N LEU A 64 3.77 -5.94 6.86
CA LEU A 64 3.17 -4.62 7.08
C LEU A 64 3.48 -4.08 8.47
N MET A 65 3.24 -4.89 9.51
CA MET A 65 3.48 -4.48 10.90
C MET A 65 4.97 -4.27 11.19
N THR A 66 5.82 -5.18 10.68
CA THR A 66 7.26 -5.15 10.94
C THR A 66 7.93 -3.97 10.25
N TYR A 67 7.51 -3.67 9.02
CA TYR A 67 8.08 -2.63 8.19
C TYR A 67 7.60 -1.25 8.64
N ALA A 68 6.31 -1.11 8.97
CA ALA A 68 5.78 0.11 9.55
C ALA A 68 6.55 0.50 10.82
N ALA A 69 6.75 -0.46 11.74
CA ALA A 69 7.52 -0.22 12.96
C ALA A 69 9.00 0.10 12.70
N GLY A 70 9.61 -0.53 11.69
CA GLY A 70 11.02 -0.29 11.34
C GLY A 70 11.29 1.02 10.61
N LEU A 71 10.27 1.58 9.94
CA LEU A 71 10.35 2.81 9.16
C LEU A 71 9.71 4.02 9.85
N ASP A 72 9.07 3.81 11.01
CA ASP A 72 8.22 4.82 11.67
C ASP A 72 7.11 5.32 10.72
N ALA A 73 6.57 4.41 9.89
CA ALA A 73 5.47 4.69 8.98
C ALA A 73 4.14 4.48 9.70
N VAL A 74 3.30 5.52 9.69
CA VAL A 74 1.99 5.50 10.35
C VAL A 74 0.85 5.30 9.36
N THR A 75 1.11 5.44 8.06
CA THR A 75 0.17 5.01 7.02
C THR A 75 0.71 3.79 6.29
N ILE A 76 -0.11 2.77 6.11
CA ILE A 76 0.24 1.50 5.50
C ILE A 76 -0.74 1.23 4.37
N ILE A 77 -0.24 0.96 3.16
CA ILE A 77 -1.03 0.63 1.98
C ILE A 77 -0.64 -0.76 1.51
N TRP A 78 -1.58 -1.71 1.61
CA TRP A 78 -1.39 -3.07 1.11
C TRP A 78 -2.14 -3.23 -0.21
N ILE A 79 -1.40 -3.47 -1.28
CA ILE A 79 -1.95 -3.59 -2.64
C ILE A 79 -1.92 -5.06 -3.04
N ALA A 80 -3.06 -5.63 -3.41
CA ALA A 80 -3.12 -7.02 -3.85
C ALA A 80 -4.08 -7.24 -5.02
N GLN A 81 -3.93 -8.34 -5.77
CA GLN A 81 -4.95 -8.72 -6.78
C GLN A 81 -6.25 -9.20 -6.13
N LYS A 82 -6.16 -9.78 -4.93
CA LYS A 82 -7.32 -10.28 -4.19
C LYS A 82 -7.09 -10.22 -2.69
N PHE A 83 -8.02 -9.57 -1.99
CA PHE A 83 -8.09 -9.63 -0.55
C PHE A 83 -8.95 -10.81 -0.08
N THR A 84 -8.58 -11.43 1.03
CA THR A 84 -9.53 -12.27 1.79
C THR A 84 -10.36 -11.38 2.72
N GLU A 85 -11.56 -11.85 3.08
CA GLU A 85 -12.42 -11.11 3.99
C GLU A 85 -11.79 -10.99 5.39
N GLU A 86 -11.01 -11.99 5.82
CA GLU A 86 -10.29 -11.95 7.10
C GLU A 86 -9.21 -10.87 7.13
N HIS A 87 -8.48 -10.66 6.04
CA HIS A 87 -7.47 -9.61 5.98
C HIS A 87 -8.11 -8.22 5.88
N ARG A 88 -9.23 -8.06 5.15
CA ARG A 88 -10.00 -6.81 5.17
C ARG A 88 -10.50 -6.50 6.58
N ALA A 89 -11.12 -7.48 7.23
CA ALA A 89 -11.58 -7.35 8.61
C ALA A 89 -10.44 -7.05 9.59
N ALA A 90 -9.22 -7.56 9.35
CA ALA A 90 -8.05 -7.24 10.15
C ALA A 90 -7.62 -5.78 9.98
N LEU A 91 -7.57 -5.27 8.74
CA LEU A 91 -7.27 -3.85 8.48
C LEU A 91 -8.33 -2.93 9.08
N ASP A 92 -9.62 -3.25 8.88
CA ASP A 92 -10.75 -2.51 9.48
C ASP A 92 -10.67 -2.51 11.02
N TRP A 93 -10.35 -3.66 11.61
CA TRP A 93 -10.19 -3.78 13.06
C TRP A 93 -9.02 -2.94 13.58
N LEU A 94 -7.88 -2.95 12.88
CA LEU A 94 -6.72 -2.12 13.22
C LEU A 94 -7.09 -0.64 13.19
N ASN A 95 -7.68 -0.16 12.10
CA ASN A 95 -8.19 1.22 11.98
C ASN A 95 -9.19 1.57 13.10
N GLY A 96 -10.01 0.61 13.53
CA GLY A 96 -10.99 0.80 14.60
C GLY A 96 -10.41 0.89 16.01
N ILE A 97 -9.16 0.45 16.23
CA ILE A 97 -8.51 0.47 17.54
C ILE A 97 -7.34 1.46 17.64
N THR A 98 -6.84 1.97 16.52
CA THR A 98 -5.84 3.02 16.48
C THR A 98 -6.47 4.41 16.53
N ASP A 99 -5.66 5.44 16.75
CA ASP A 99 -6.11 6.83 16.56
C ASP A 99 -5.98 7.25 15.09
N ASP A 100 -6.50 8.44 14.77
CA ASP A 100 -6.58 8.98 13.41
C ASP A 100 -5.21 9.20 12.74
N THR A 101 -4.11 9.08 13.48
CA THR A 101 -2.74 9.19 12.96
C THR A 101 -2.32 7.92 12.21
N ILE A 102 -2.82 6.75 12.64
CA ILE A 102 -2.43 5.46 12.07
C ILE A 102 -3.52 4.97 11.13
N ASN A 103 -3.17 4.75 9.87
CA ASN A 103 -4.11 4.38 8.83
C ASN A 103 -3.64 3.15 8.06
N PHE A 104 -4.54 2.19 7.88
CA PHE A 104 -4.33 1.01 7.06
C PHE A 104 -5.28 1.02 5.87
N PHE A 105 -4.73 0.89 4.67
CA PHE A 105 -5.50 0.84 3.42
C PHE A 105 -5.33 -0.53 2.76
N GLY A 106 -6.45 -1.18 2.48
CA GLY A 106 -6.48 -2.36 1.60
C GLY A 106 -6.86 -1.94 0.19
N VAL A 107 -6.03 -2.25 -0.80
CA VAL A 107 -6.25 -1.82 -2.19
C VAL A 107 -6.20 -3.00 -3.14
N VAL A 108 -7.27 -3.20 -3.92
CA VAL A 108 -7.28 -4.17 -5.02
C VAL A 108 -6.82 -3.51 -6.31
N ILE A 109 -5.81 -4.10 -6.96
CA ILE A 109 -5.32 -3.66 -8.27
C ILE A 109 -5.93 -4.49 -9.40
N GLU A 110 -6.51 -3.80 -10.38
CA GLU A 110 -6.91 -4.35 -11.68
C GLU A 110 -6.08 -3.69 -12.79
N LEU A 111 -5.94 -4.36 -13.94
CA LEU A 111 -5.22 -3.81 -15.10
C LEU A 111 -6.17 -3.67 -16.28
N TYR A 112 -6.34 -2.44 -16.75
CA TYR A 112 -7.19 -2.14 -17.90
C TYR A 112 -6.33 -1.86 -19.13
N ARG A 113 -6.82 -2.33 -20.28
CA ARG A 113 -6.21 -2.04 -21.58
C ARG A 113 -7.32 -1.66 -22.55
N ILE A 114 -7.17 -0.52 -23.22
CA ILE A 114 -8.12 -0.06 -24.24
C ILE A 114 -7.45 -0.22 -25.60
N GLY A 115 -7.94 -1.16 -26.40
CA GLY A 115 -7.31 -1.51 -27.68
C GLY A 115 -5.86 -1.96 -27.48
N ASP A 116 -4.94 -1.28 -28.17
CA ASP A 116 -3.50 -1.60 -28.13
C ASP A 116 -2.69 -0.79 -27.12
N SER A 117 -3.32 -0.01 -26.23
CA SER A 117 -2.64 0.81 -25.21
C SER A 117 -1.70 -0.01 -24.31
N VAL A 118 -0.78 0.66 -23.62
CA VAL A 118 -0.11 0.05 -22.46
C VAL A 118 -1.18 -0.23 -21.39
N PRO A 119 -1.14 -1.38 -20.69
CA PRO A 119 -2.04 -1.63 -19.56
C PRO A 119 -1.86 -0.57 -18.46
N ALA A 120 -2.96 -0.01 -17.98
CA ALA A 120 -2.98 0.97 -16.89
C ALA A 120 -3.58 0.33 -15.63
N PRO A 121 -3.06 0.63 -14.42
CA PRO A 121 -3.65 0.14 -13.20
C PRO A 121 -4.95 0.88 -12.88
N LYS A 122 -5.88 0.16 -12.26
CA LYS A 122 -7.00 0.72 -11.54
C LYS A 122 -6.93 0.20 -10.11
N PHE A 123 -6.80 1.13 -9.18
CA PHE A 123 -6.83 0.84 -7.75
C PHE A 123 -8.26 0.95 -7.24
N ASN A 124 -8.67 -0.01 -6.41
CA ASN A 124 -9.98 -0.03 -5.78
C ASN A 124 -9.78 -0.19 -4.28
N LEU A 125 -10.20 0.80 -3.50
CA LEU A 125 -10.15 0.72 -2.05
C LEU A 125 -11.13 -0.35 -1.55
N VAL A 126 -10.68 -1.21 -0.64
CA VAL A 126 -11.48 -2.30 -0.07
C VAL A 126 -11.54 -2.32 1.47
N SER A 127 -10.68 -1.55 2.14
CA SER A 127 -10.65 -1.30 3.58
C SER A 127 -10.01 0.06 3.78
#